data_AF-A0AAJ0BU43-F1
#
_entry.id   AF-A0AAJ0BU43-F1
#
_cell.length_a   1.000
_cell.length_b   1.000
_cell.length_c   1.000
_cell.angle_alpha   90.00
_cell.angle_beta   90.00
_cell.angle_gamma   90.00
#
_symmetry.space_group_name_H-M   'P 1'
#
loop_
_entity.id
_entity.type
_entity.pdbx_description
1 polymer ?
#
loop_
_entity_poly.entity_id
_entity_poly.type
_entity_poly.pdbx_seq_one_letter_code
_entity_poly.pdbx_strand_id
1 'polypeptide(L)'
;MSHLVIRPKIPIFTRHARWAALGTNRLFQAHFIHATRARRLTGAERARVKAYLDAEHKAMAEITEYDPDRIREARAAVMQAHPIDAALREAYSAELLKNMADPLDPMDKALNCPFLKPDAPWGLVVYRVSYGDDAAWEHILAQINENLKESLEGNDRQDLLARHQLVVMNNRLQFDGATTDQVRKHFSKWVVDELRRNWQDQPIPDDQVAKLGADDGMIYSAGTRYNFCLLVDNVCLESLAKMPSPVVKLVEKRWVPDVQDLGKEEGEGDNSGWEGGVTNNEFEDVGWMYMYVHDYVDIQNYLHGDNWTDNYVRPPLMRFESKFETAPGFWRRDGKSSDRQ
;
A
#
# COMPACT_ATOMS: atom_id res chain seq x y z
N MET A 1 -6.36 22.39 -32.96
CA MET A 1 -7.68 22.54 -32.30
C MET A 1 -7.89 21.29 -31.47
N SER A 2 -7.52 21.40 -30.19
CA SER A 2 -7.37 20.28 -29.27
C SER A 2 -8.66 20.13 -28.46
N HIS A 3 -9.29 18.95 -28.52
CA HIS A 3 -10.45 18.64 -27.70
C HIS A 3 -10.00 18.20 -26.31
N LEU A 4 -10.29 19.07 -25.35
CA LEU A 4 -10.14 18.88 -23.91
C LEU A 4 -11.18 17.83 -23.44
N VAL A 5 -10.72 16.64 -23.03
CA VAL A 5 -11.58 15.65 -22.39
C VAL A 5 -11.50 15.86 -20.88
N ILE A 6 -12.47 16.58 -20.33
CA ILE A 6 -12.67 16.74 -18.88
C ILE A 6 -13.28 15.43 -18.37
N ARG A 7 -12.50 14.64 -17.62
CA ARG A 7 -13.03 13.47 -16.90
C ARG A 7 -13.67 13.92 -15.57
N PRO A 8 -14.82 13.36 -15.18
CA PRO A 8 -15.55 13.80 -13.99
C PRO A 8 -14.87 13.35 -12.69
N LYS A 9 -14.93 14.22 -11.68
CA LYS A 9 -14.45 13.99 -10.31
C LYS A 9 -15.21 12.83 -9.66
N ILE A 10 -14.48 11.81 -9.22
CA ILE A 10 -14.99 10.73 -8.37
C ILE A 10 -15.23 11.31 -6.95
N PRO A 11 -16.42 11.20 -6.35
CA PRO A 11 -16.63 11.59 -4.97
C PRO A 11 -15.98 10.56 -4.03
N ILE A 12 -15.08 11.06 -3.19
CA ILE A 12 -14.39 10.37 -2.11
C ILE A 12 -15.43 9.85 -1.09
N PHE A 13 -15.78 8.56 -1.18
CA PHE A 13 -16.48 7.83 -0.11
C PHE A 13 -15.45 7.11 0.79
N THR A 14 -14.64 7.87 1.53
CA THR A 14 -13.79 7.33 2.63
C THR A 14 -13.88 8.16 3.91
N ARG A 15 -15.03 8.81 4.15
CA ARG A 15 -15.29 9.54 5.42
C ARG A 15 -15.77 8.69 6.61
N HIS A 16 -15.80 7.36 6.51
CA HIS A 16 -16.29 6.50 7.61
C HIS A 16 -15.21 5.75 8.40
N ALA A 17 -13.92 5.87 8.06
CA ALA A 17 -12.85 5.17 8.77
C ALA A 17 -12.49 5.75 10.17
N ARG A 18 -13.20 6.79 10.65
CA ARG A 18 -12.84 7.49 11.90
C ARG A 18 -13.80 7.33 13.08
N TRP A 19 -14.79 6.44 13.00
CA TRP A 19 -15.75 6.22 14.11
C TRP A 19 -15.50 4.94 14.93
N ALA A 20 -14.49 4.12 14.62
CA ALA A 20 -14.20 2.91 15.39
C ALA A 20 -13.44 3.16 16.71
N ALA A 21 -12.77 4.31 16.87
CA ALA A 21 -11.88 4.56 18.01
C ALA A 21 -12.53 5.26 19.23
N LEU A 22 -13.83 5.57 19.21
CA LEU A 22 -14.52 6.23 20.32
C LEU A 22 -15.81 5.50 20.72
N GLY A 23 -15.65 4.44 21.52
CA GLY A 23 -16.62 4.03 22.53
C GLY A 23 -18.03 3.61 22.09
N THR A 24 -18.19 2.43 21.47
CA THR A 24 -19.47 1.68 21.49
C THR A 24 -19.23 0.16 21.52
N ASN A 25 -18.82 -0.37 22.67
CA ASN A 25 -18.36 -1.77 22.81
C ASN A 25 -19.51 -2.81 22.76
N ARG A 26 -20.76 -2.47 23.11
CA ARG A 26 -21.85 -3.47 23.20
C ARG A 26 -22.60 -3.78 21.90
N LEU A 27 -22.75 -2.82 20.99
CA LEU A 27 -23.44 -3.03 19.71
C LEU A 27 -22.56 -3.75 18.69
N PHE A 28 -21.25 -3.44 18.67
CA PHE A 28 -20.27 -4.14 17.85
C PHE A 28 -20.11 -5.62 18.27
N GLN A 29 -20.05 -5.92 19.56
CA GLN A 29 -20.00 -7.30 20.05
C GLN A 29 -21.25 -8.11 19.68
N ALA A 30 -22.44 -7.52 19.77
CA ALA A 30 -23.69 -8.20 19.37
C ALA A 30 -23.76 -8.49 17.86
N HIS A 31 -23.33 -7.54 17.03
CA HIS A 31 -23.27 -7.72 15.57
C HIS A 31 -22.21 -8.75 15.16
N PHE A 32 -21.07 -8.81 15.88
CA PHE A 32 -19.99 -9.76 15.63
C PHE A 32 -20.38 -11.21 16.00
N ILE A 33 -21.13 -11.41 17.10
CA ILE A 33 -21.71 -12.72 17.49
C ILE A 33 -22.74 -13.20 16.44
N HIS A 34 -23.49 -12.28 15.83
CA HIS A 34 -24.42 -12.61 14.75
C HIS A 34 -23.69 -12.96 13.45
N ALA A 35 -22.61 -12.23 13.11
CA ALA A 35 -21.81 -12.45 11.91
C ALA A 35 -21.06 -13.79 11.91
N THR A 36 -20.59 -14.27 13.07
CA THR A 36 -19.90 -15.57 13.21
C THR A 36 -20.80 -16.78 13.02
N ARG A 37 -22.13 -16.61 13.11
CA ARG A 37 -23.14 -17.66 12.85
C ARG A 37 -23.82 -17.54 11.47
N ALA A 38 -23.44 -16.54 10.68
CA ALA A 38 -24.09 -16.28 9.41
C ALA A 38 -23.70 -17.31 8.33
N ARG A 39 -24.67 -17.61 7.47
CA ARG A 39 -24.51 -18.48 6.29
C ARG A 39 -23.44 -17.91 5.35
N ARG A 40 -22.50 -18.74 4.89
CA ARG A 40 -21.51 -18.36 3.86
C ARG A 40 -22.18 -18.21 2.49
N LEU A 41 -21.79 -17.19 1.73
CA LEU A 41 -22.22 -17.00 0.36
C LEU A 41 -21.53 -18.00 -0.59
N THR A 42 -22.29 -18.51 -1.56
CA THR A 42 -21.74 -19.25 -2.71
C THR A 42 -21.13 -18.29 -3.74
N GLY A 43 -20.34 -18.82 -4.68
CA GLY A 43 -19.77 -18.01 -5.77
C GLY A 43 -20.83 -17.32 -6.65
N ALA A 44 -21.93 -18.03 -6.96
CA ALA A 44 -23.04 -17.47 -7.71
C ALA A 44 -23.76 -16.35 -6.93
N GLU A 45 -23.93 -16.51 -5.62
CA GLU A 45 -24.51 -15.47 -4.76
C GLU A 45 -23.63 -14.23 -4.65
N ARG A 46 -22.31 -14.40 -4.51
CA ARG A 46 -21.36 -13.27 -4.56
C ARG A 46 -21.42 -12.52 -5.89
N ALA A 47 -21.53 -13.22 -7.02
CA ALA A 47 -21.69 -12.58 -8.33
C ALA A 47 -23.00 -11.78 -8.42
N ARG A 48 -24.11 -12.30 -7.88
CA ARG A 48 -25.40 -11.59 -7.84
C ARG A 48 -25.35 -10.33 -6.97
N VAL A 49 -24.73 -10.43 -5.79
CA VAL A 49 -24.51 -9.26 -4.92
C VAL A 49 -23.63 -8.23 -5.60
N LYS A 50 -22.53 -8.66 -6.25
CA LYS A 50 -21.66 -7.76 -7.00
C LYS A 50 -22.41 -7.01 -8.11
N ALA A 51 -23.22 -7.72 -8.89
CA ALA A 51 -24.03 -7.12 -9.94
C ALA A 51 -25.04 -6.09 -9.38
N TYR A 52 -25.65 -6.38 -8.23
CA TYR A 52 -26.51 -5.43 -7.52
C TYR A 52 -25.74 -4.16 -7.09
N LEU A 53 -24.56 -4.31 -6.48
CA LEU A 53 -23.74 -3.19 -6.00
C LEU A 53 -23.20 -2.33 -7.15
N ASP A 54 -22.74 -2.97 -8.23
CA ASP A 54 -22.27 -2.27 -9.43
C ASP A 54 -23.40 -1.43 -10.05
N ALA A 55 -24.62 -1.99 -10.09
CA ALA A 55 -25.82 -1.31 -10.59
C ALA A 55 -26.27 -0.17 -9.66
N GLU A 56 -26.23 -0.37 -8.34
CA GLU A 56 -26.50 0.68 -7.35
C GLU A 56 -25.51 1.82 -7.49
N HIS A 57 -24.21 1.52 -7.55
CA HIS A 57 -23.15 2.53 -7.73
C HIS A 57 -23.34 3.34 -9.02
N LYS A 58 -23.64 2.67 -10.14
CA LYS A 58 -23.92 3.35 -11.42
C LYS A 58 -25.16 4.25 -11.33
N ALA A 59 -26.26 3.75 -10.78
CA ALA A 59 -27.50 4.52 -10.65
C ALA A 59 -27.33 5.74 -9.73
N MET A 60 -26.55 5.62 -8.65
CA MET A 60 -26.24 6.74 -7.77
C MET A 60 -25.32 7.78 -8.45
N ALA A 61 -24.39 7.34 -9.29
CA ALA A 61 -23.47 8.23 -10.02
C ALA A 61 -24.19 9.12 -11.07
N GLU A 62 -25.35 8.70 -11.56
CA GLU A 62 -26.19 9.48 -12.49
C GLU A 62 -26.96 10.61 -11.78
N ILE A 63 -27.03 10.59 -10.44
CA ILE A 63 -27.68 11.62 -9.62
C ILE A 63 -26.63 12.68 -9.24
N THR A 64 -26.58 13.76 -10.02
CA THR A 64 -25.57 14.82 -9.89
C THR A 64 -25.85 15.82 -8.75
N GLU A 65 -27.09 15.89 -8.27
CA GLU A 65 -27.53 16.73 -7.16
C GLU A 65 -28.35 15.91 -6.17
N TYR A 66 -28.18 16.18 -4.87
CA TYR A 66 -28.86 15.41 -3.83
C TYR A 66 -30.38 15.61 -3.89
N ASP A 67 -31.09 14.57 -4.30
CA ASP A 67 -32.55 14.50 -4.36
C ASP A 67 -33.00 13.16 -3.72
N PRO A 68 -33.67 13.19 -2.55
CA PRO A 68 -34.04 11.98 -1.84
C PRO A 68 -35.08 11.12 -2.58
N ASP A 69 -35.94 11.74 -3.40
CA ASP A 69 -36.96 11.01 -4.15
C ASP A 69 -36.32 10.28 -5.34
N ARG A 70 -35.41 10.94 -6.06
CA ARG A 70 -34.62 10.31 -7.14
C ARG A 70 -33.73 9.18 -6.61
N ILE A 71 -33.11 9.35 -5.46
CA ILE A 71 -32.30 8.29 -4.81
C ILE A 71 -33.19 7.08 -4.49
N ARG A 72 -34.40 7.31 -3.94
CA ARG A 72 -35.34 6.24 -3.61
C ARG A 72 -35.83 5.51 -4.87
N GLU A 73 -36.16 6.23 -5.92
CA GLU A 73 -36.58 5.67 -7.21
C GLU A 73 -35.47 4.84 -7.86
N ALA A 74 -34.25 5.38 -7.91
CA ALA A 74 -33.09 4.67 -8.46
C ALA A 74 -32.79 3.38 -7.68
N ARG A 75 -32.82 3.42 -6.34
CA ARG A 75 -32.68 2.21 -5.52
C ARG A 75 -33.80 1.19 -5.75
N ALA A 76 -35.04 1.64 -5.90
CA ALA A 76 -36.17 0.76 -6.22
C ALA A 76 -36.00 0.09 -7.60
N ALA A 77 -35.56 0.84 -8.61
CA ALA A 77 -35.29 0.32 -9.94
C ALA A 77 -34.14 -0.71 -9.95
N VAL A 78 -33.05 -0.43 -9.23
CA VAL A 78 -31.93 -1.38 -9.06
C VAL A 78 -32.40 -2.64 -8.32
N MET A 79 -33.23 -2.50 -7.29
CA MET A 79 -33.79 -3.65 -6.57
C MET A 79 -34.67 -4.53 -7.48
N GLN A 80 -35.42 -3.91 -8.39
CA GLN A 80 -36.26 -4.62 -9.35
C GLN A 80 -35.42 -5.35 -10.42
N ALA A 81 -34.35 -4.72 -10.92
CA ALA A 81 -33.48 -5.28 -11.95
C ALA A 81 -32.49 -6.33 -11.41
N HIS A 82 -32.03 -6.14 -10.18
CA HIS A 82 -31.04 -7.00 -9.52
C HIS A 82 -31.56 -7.46 -8.14
N PRO A 83 -32.60 -8.31 -8.12
CA PRO A 83 -33.25 -8.70 -6.87
C PRO A 83 -32.29 -9.50 -5.99
N ILE A 84 -32.07 -8.98 -4.78
CA ILE A 84 -31.42 -9.67 -3.67
C ILE A 84 -32.42 -9.79 -2.53
N ASP A 85 -32.63 -11.02 -2.04
CA ASP A 85 -33.54 -11.26 -0.92
C ASP A 85 -32.91 -10.87 0.43
N ALA A 86 -33.74 -10.85 1.48
CA ALA A 86 -33.31 -10.43 2.81
C ALA A 86 -32.22 -11.35 3.39
N ALA A 87 -32.30 -12.67 3.16
CA ALA A 87 -31.33 -13.63 3.66
C ALA A 87 -29.98 -13.50 2.95
N LEU A 88 -29.98 -13.22 1.64
CA LEU A 88 -28.79 -12.94 0.86
C LEU A 88 -28.15 -11.62 1.28
N ARG A 89 -28.96 -10.59 1.54
CA ARG A 89 -28.49 -9.30 2.07
C ARG A 89 -27.86 -9.47 3.46
N GLU A 90 -28.51 -10.21 4.35
CA GLU A 90 -28.01 -10.48 5.70
C GLU A 90 -26.71 -11.29 5.68
N ALA A 91 -26.62 -12.34 4.85
CA ALA A 91 -25.41 -13.12 4.67
C ALA A 91 -24.26 -12.26 4.09
N TYR A 92 -24.55 -11.39 3.12
CA TYR A 92 -23.58 -10.43 2.61
C TYR A 92 -23.14 -9.41 3.66
N SER A 93 -24.07 -8.81 4.41
CA SER A 93 -23.74 -7.88 5.49
C SER A 93 -22.91 -8.55 6.58
N ALA A 94 -23.17 -9.81 6.91
CA ALA A 94 -22.34 -10.58 7.84
C ALA A 94 -20.96 -10.89 7.28
N GLU A 95 -20.83 -11.25 6.00
CA GLU A 95 -19.53 -11.43 5.33
C GLU A 95 -18.76 -10.10 5.26
N LEU A 96 -19.42 -8.98 4.96
CA LEU A 96 -18.83 -7.64 4.96
C LEU A 96 -18.37 -7.26 6.37
N LEU A 97 -19.22 -7.43 7.38
CA LEU A 97 -18.87 -7.17 8.77
C LEU A 97 -17.71 -8.06 9.24
N LYS A 98 -17.65 -9.31 8.78
CA LYS A 98 -16.53 -10.22 9.08
C LYS A 98 -15.25 -9.76 8.38
N ASN A 99 -15.31 -9.36 7.12
CA ASN A 99 -14.16 -8.81 6.38
C ASN A 99 -13.70 -7.46 6.96
N MET A 100 -14.63 -6.66 7.50
CA MET A 100 -14.31 -5.46 8.26
C MET A 100 -13.79 -5.77 9.67
N ALA A 101 -14.10 -6.95 10.19
CA ALA A 101 -13.66 -7.39 11.52
C ALA A 101 -12.31 -8.10 11.51
N ASP A 102 -11.80 -8.50 10.34
CA ASP A 102 -10.39 -8.85 10.16
C ASP A 102 -9.80 -8.00 9.03
N PRO A 103 -9.44 -6.73 9.31
CA PRO A 103 -8.89 -5.82 8.31
C PRO A 103 -7.56 -6.32 7.71
N LEU A 104 -6.93 -7.36 8.29
CA LEU A 104 -5.70 -7.98 7.80
C LEU A 104 -5.93 -9.30 7.04
N ASP A 105 -7.17 -9.66 6.68
CA ASP A 105 -7.49 -10.83 5.83
C ASP A 105 -6.75 -10.83 4.46
N PRO A 106 -6.56 -9.68 3.76
CA PRO A 106 -5.73 -9.66 2.56
C PRO A 106 -4.28 -10.10 2.83
N MET A 107 -3.72 -9.67 3.96
CA MET A 107 -2.42 -10.10 4.42
C MET A 107 -2.38 -11.59 4.72
N ASP A 108 -3.37 -12.15 5.41
CA ASP A 108 -3.43 -13.60 5.61
C ASP A 108 -3.43 -14.42 4.34
N LYS A 109 -4.16 -13.98 3.31
CA LYS A 109 -4.16 -14.66 2.02
C LYS A 109 -2.79 -14.65 1.37
N ALA A 110 -2.08 -13.53 1.44
CA ALA A 110 -0.71 -13.44 0.94
C ALA A 110 0.27 -14.30 1.75
N LEU A 111 0.09 -14.37 3.08
CA LEU A 111 0.92 -15.20 3.96
C LEU A 111 0.70 -16.70 3.78
N ASN A 112 -0.44 -17.10 3.22
CA ASN A 112 -0.81 -18.47 2.89
C ASN A 112 -0.63 -18.79 1.40
N CYS A 113 0.32 -18.11 0.75
CA CYS A 113 0.64 -18.34 -0.64
C CYS A 113 1.05 -19.81 -0.90
N PRO A 114 0.42 -20.53 -1.85
CA PRO A 114 0.52 -21.99 -1.97
C PRO A 114 1.88 -22.52 -2.43
N PHE A 115 2.79 -21.65 -2.87
CA PHE A 115 4.15 -22.04 -3.26
C PHE A 115 5.22 -21.64 -2.24
N LEU A 116 4.82 -20.96 -1.16
CA LEU A 116 5.71 -20.62 -0.05
C LEU A 116 5.49 -21.61 1.11
N LYS A 117 6.55 -21.82 1.90
CA LYS A 117 6.45 -22.62 3.12
C LYS A 117 5.42 -21.99 4.07
N PRO A 118 4.68 -22.80 4.85
CA PRO A 118 3.69 -22.29 5.80
C PRO A 118 4.28 -21.33 6.86
N ASP A 119 5.57 -21.47 7.17
CA ASP A 119 6.32 -20.63 8.12
C ASP A 119 7.14 -19.53 7.44
N ALA A 120 6.95 -19.30 6.13
CA ALA A 120 7.68 -18.25 5.41
C ALA A 120 7.48 -16.89 6.10
N PRO A 121 8.56 -16.10 6.28
CA PRO A 121 8.50 -14.85 7.01
C PRO A 121 7.78 -13.77 6.21
N TRP A 122 7.25 -12.79 6.93
CA TRP A 122 6.71 -11.56 6.36
C TRP A 122 7.42 -10.35 6.95
N GLY A 123 7.08 -9.15 6.48
CA GLY A 123 7.83 -7.94 6.79
C GLY A 123 8.78 -7.56 5.66
N LEU A 124 9.17 -6.29 5.65
CA LEU A 124 9.95 -5.67 4.60
C LEU A 124 11.46 -5.67 4.89
N VAL A 125 12.23 -5.45 3.83
CA VAL A 125 13.67 -5.14 3.91
C VAL A 125 13.84 -3.63 4.08
N VAL A 126 14.70 -3.18 4.98
CA VAL A 126 15.01 -1.76 5.22
C VAL A 126 16.46 -1.48 4.87
N TYR A 127 16.69 -0.57 3.93
CA TYR A 127 18.01 -0.11 3.52
C TYR A 127 18.36 1.19 4.24
N ARG A 128 19.50 1.17 4.93
CA ARG A 128 20.13 2.40 5.41
C ARG A 128 21.05 2.94 4.32
N VAL A 129 20.69 4.10 3.76
CA VAL A 129 21.52 4.78 2.74
C VAL A 129 22.12 6.09 3.24
N SER A 130 21.64 6.61 4.37
CA SER A 130 22.32 7.67 5.11
C SER A 130 22.86 7.18 6.43
N TYR A 131 24.12 7.50 6.67
CA TYR A 131 24.85 7.14 7.89
C TYR A 131 25.28 8.36 8.71
N GLY A 132 24.64 9.52 8.48
CA GLY A 132 24.96 10.77 9.17
C GLY A 132 24.45 10.87 10.61
N ASP A 133 23.42 10.08 10.97
CA ASP A 133 22.82 10.08 12.29
C ASP A 133 22.41 8.66 12.69
N ASP A 134 23.18 8.06 13.60
CA ASP A 134 22.91 6.71 14.13
C ASP A 134 21.72 6.72 15.09
N ALA A 135 21.55 7.77 15.89
CA ALA A 135 20.47 7.84 16.87
C ALA A 135 19.11 7.98 16.19
N ALA A 136 19.01 8.83 15.17
CA ALA A 136 17.81 8.95 14.35
C ALA A 136 17.48 7.64 13.62
N TRP A 137 18.50 6.94 13.10
CA TRP A 137 18.32 5.65 12.45
C TRP A 137 17.73 4.60 13.40
N GLU A 138 18.32 4.44 14.59
CA GLU A 138 17.81 3.52 15.61
C GLU A 138 16.40 3.91 16.06
N HIS A 139 16.08 5.20 16.13
CA HIS A 139 14.74 5.68 16.45
C HIS A 139 13.71 5.28 15.39
N ILE A 140 14.02 5.40 14.09
CA ILE A 140 13.14 4.95 13.01
C ILE A 140 12.87 3.45 13.12
N LEU A 141 13.91 2.63 13.33
CA LEU A 141 13.74 1.19 13.50
C LEU A 141 12.89 0.85 14.73
N ALA A 142 13.10 1.56 15.84
CA ALA A 142 12.29 1.39 17.05
C ALA A 142 10.82 1.69 16.77
N GLN A 143 10.52 2.79 16.08
CA GLN A 143 9.14 3.14 15.73
C GLN A 143 8.48 2.17 14.75
N ILE A 144 9.22 1.61 13.79
CA ILE A 144 8.66 0.55 12.93
C ILE A 144 8.21 -0.64 13.79
N ASN A 145 9.04 -1.06 14.75
CA ASN A 145 8.74 -2.20 15.62
C ASN A 145 7.65 -1.91 16.67
N GLU A 146 7.57 -0.69 17.18
CA GLU A 146 6.51 -0.27 18.09
C GLU A 146 5.16 -0.23 17.37
N ASN A 147 5.08 0.46 16.24
CA ASN A 147 3.86 0.54 15.43
C ASN A 147 3.39 -0.84 14.95
N LEU A 148 4.32 -1.74 14.61
CA LEU A 148 4.00 -3.14 14.31
C LEU A 148 3.23 -3.79 15.46
N LYS A 149 3.72 -3.68 16.70
CA LYS A 149 3.10 -4.31 17.87
C LYS A 149 1.74 -3.68 18.16
N GLU A 150 1.66 -2.35 18.17
CA GLU A 150 0.43 -1.62 18.42
C GLU A 150 -0.64 -1.93 17.37
N SER A 151 -0.25 -1.96 16.08
CA SER A 151 -1.17 -2.29 14.99
C SER A 151 -1.69 -3.71 15.10
N LEU A 152 -0.81 -4.69 15.37
CA LEU A 152 -1.26 -6.09 15.50
C LEU A 152 -2.10 -6.32 16.76
N GLU A 153 -1.78 -5.64 17.87
CA GLU A 153 -2.60 -5.68 19.08
C GLU A 153 -3.98 -5.05 18.85
N GLY A 154 -4.03 -3.87 18.21
CA GLY A 154 -5.29 -3.18 17.91
C GLY A 154 -6.21 -3.93 16.93
N ASN A 155 -5.66 -4.88 16.16
CA ASN A 155 -6.40 -5.73 15.23
C ASN A 155 -6.65 -7.15 15.75
N ASP A 156 -6.27 -7.49 17.00
CA ASP A 156 -6.31 -8.84 17.56
C ASP A 156 -5.56 -9.88 16.70
N ARG A 157 -4.44 -9.47 16.08
CA ARG A 157 -3.61 -10.26 15.14
C ARG A 157 -2.17 -10.48 15.63
N GLN A 158 -1.96 -10.58 16.94
CA GLN A 158 -0.63 -10.85 17.49
C GLN A 158 -0.05 -12.21 17.04
N ASP A 159 -0.88 -13.13 16.52
CA ASP A 159 -0.44 -14.39 15.90
C ASP A 159 0.56 -14.16 14.75
N LEU A 160 0.45 -13.02 14.06
CA LEU A 160 1.33 -12.67 12.95
C LEU A 160 2.75 -12.33 13.40
N LEU A 161 2.96 -11.89 14.66
CA LEU A 161 4.29 -11.52 15.16
C LEU A 161 5.30 -12.65 15.06
N ALA A 162 4.86 -13.90 15.23
CA ALA A 162 5.76 -15.07 15.23
C ALA A 162 6.51 -15.26 13.90
N ARG A 163 5.93 -14.79 12.79
CA ARG A 163 6.51 -14.89 11.44
C ARG A 163 7.06 -13.55 10.93
N HIS A 164 6.94 -12.48 11.70
CA HIS A 164 7.44 -11.17 11.29
C HIS A 164 8.96 -11.14 11.30
N GLN A 165 9.56 -10.62 10.24
CA GLN A 165 10.99 -10.42 10.12
C GLN A 165 11.29 -9.14 9.34
N LEU A 166 11.68 -8.11 10.07
CA LEU A 166 12.31 -6.92 9.50
C LEU A 166 13.77 -7.22 9.14
N VAL A 167 14.11 -7.15 7.86
CA VAL A 167 15.49 -7.41 7.40
C VAL A 167 16.22 -6.09 7.23
N VAL A 168 17.30 -5.88 7.99
CA VAL A 168 18.05 -4.62 7.97
C VAL A 168 19.31 -4.74 7.11
N MET A 169 19.40 -3.91 6.08
CA MET A 169 20.56 -3.78 5.19
C MET A 169 21.38 -2.54 5.60
N ASN A 170 22.38 -2.77 6.46
CA ASN A 170 23.18 -1.72 7.13
C ASN A 170 24.69 -1.89 6.87
N ASN A 171 25.07 -2.07 5.60
CA ASN A 171 26.47 -2.13 5.18
C ASN A 171 26.90 -0.78 4.61
N ARG A 172 27.57 0.06 5.42
CA ARG A 172 28.03 1.41 5.02
C ARG A 172 28.86 1.39 3.74
N LEU A 173 29.76 0.41 3.58
CA LEU A 173 30.61 0.32 2.40
C LEU A 173 29.83 0.06 1.10
N GLN A 174 28.61 -0.47 1.22
CA GLN A 174 27.78 -0.86 0.09
C GLN A 174 26.65 0.14 -0.19
N PHE A 175 26.12 0.77 0.86
CA PHE A 175 24.86 1.52 0.77
C PHE A 175 24.98 3.01 1.12
N ASP A 176 26.12 3.49 1.65
CA ASP A 176 26.27 4.92 1.97
C ASP A 176 26.16 5.77 0.70
N GLY A 177 25.15 6.65 0.66
CA GLY A 177 24.82 7.46 -0.50
C GLY A 177 24.21 6.68 -1.68
N ALA A 178 23.79 5.43 -1.50
CA ALA A 178 23.20 4.65 -2.57
C ALA A 178 21.88 5.25 -3.08
N THR A 179 21.70 5.25 -4.40
CA THR A 179 20.47 5.73 -5.05
C THR A 179 19.33 4.70 -4.91
N THR A 180 18.09 5.15 -5.11
CA THR A 180 16.92 4.27 -5.16
C THR A 180 17.11 3.14 -6.18
N ASP A 181 17.70 3.42 -7.35
CA ASP A 181 17.94 2.41 -8.39
C ASP A 181 18.97 1.37 -7.96
N GLN A 182 20.04 1.80 -7.28
CA GLN A 182 21.05 0.89 -6.75
C GLN A 182 20.45 -0.03 -5.68
N VAL A 183 19.61 0.51 -4.81
CA VAL A 183 18.85 -0.26 -3.81
C VAL A 183 17.88 -1.22 -4.49
N ARG A 184 17.10 -0.78 -5.48
CA ARG A 184 16.17 -1.61 -6.25
C ARG A 184 16.89 -2.79 -6.91
N LYS A 185 18.03 -2.54 -7.56
CA LYS A 185 18.86 -3.58 -8.19
C LYS A 185 19.38 -4.60 -7.18
N HIS A 186 19.82 -4.15 -6.00
CA HIS A 186 20.24 -5.06 -4.93
C HIS A 186 19.07 -5.87 -4.38
N PHE A 187 17.95 -5.20 -4.10
CA PHE A 187 16.74 -5.82 -3.58
C PHE A 187 16.19 -6.89 -4.53
N SER A 188 16.17 -6.65 -5.84
CA SER A 188 15.75 -7.65 -6.82
C SER A 188 16.56 -8.94 -6.74
N LYS A 189 17.87 -8.87 -6.49
CA LYS A 189 18.71 -10.06 -6.27
C LYS A 189 18.39 -10.75 -4.95
N TRP A 190 18.26 -9.97 -3.88
CA TRP A 190 17.90 -10.49 -2.56
C TRP A 190 16.56 -11.25 -2.59
N VAL A 191 15.56 -10.72 -3.32
CA VAL A 191 14.24 -11.35 -3.47
C VAL A 191 14.34 -12.72 -4.11
N VAL A 192 15.18 -12.91 -5.14
CA VAL A 192 15.38 -14.22 -5.77
C VAL A 192 15.92 -15.22 -4.75
N ASP A 193 16.93 -14.85 -3.98
CA ASP A 193 17.52 -15.73 -2.98
C ASP A 193 16.56 -16.00 -1.81
N GLU A 194 15.76 -15.02 -1.42
CA GLU A 194 14.75 -15.15 -0.37
C GLU A 194 13.58 -16.04 -0.79
N LEU A 195 13.08 -15.88 -2.02
CA LEU A 195 12.07 -16.78 -2.59
C LEU A 195 12.62 -18.20 -2.64
N ARG A 196 13.88 -18.38 -3.04
CA ARG A 196 14.50 -19.71 -3.07
C ARG A 196 14.51 -20.39 -1.70
N ARG A 197 14.83 -19.64 -0.63
CA ARG A 197 14.84 -20.15 0.75
C ARG A 197 13.44 -20.54 1.25
N ASN A 198 12.43 -19.78 0.84
CA ASN A 198 11.07 -19.89 1.36
C ASN A 198 10.12 -20.69 0.46
N TRP A 199 10.58 -21.19 -0.68
CA TRP A 199 9.77 -22.02 -1.57
C TRP A 199 9.42 -23.36 -0.91
N GLN A 200 8.15 -23.76 -1.00
CA GLN A 200 7.61 -24.95 -0.34
C GLN A 200 8.23 -26.25 -0.89
N ASP A 201 8.27 -26.39 -2.21
CA ASP A 201 8.75 -27.60 -2.88
C ASP A 201 10.24 -27.47 -3.26
N GLN A 202 11.10 -28.19 -2.55
CA GLN A 202 12.54 -28.23 -2.84
C GLN A 202 12.94 -29.57 -3.48
N PRO A 203 13.79 -29.59 -4.52
CA PRO A 203 14.37 -28.43 -5.20
C PRO A 203 13.33 -27.70 -6.07
N ILE A 204 13.55 -26.39 -6.28
CA ILE A 204 12.66 -25.57 -7.10
C ILE A 204 12.81 -26.01 -8.56
N PRO A 205 11.70 -26.26 -9.29
CA PRO A 205 11.75 -26.59 -10.70
C PRO A 205 12.48 -25.52 -11.54
N ASP A 206 13.30 -25.92 -12.51
CA ASP A 206 14.11 -25.00 -13.32
C ASP A 206 13.29 -23.93 -14.05
N ASP A 207 12.06 -24.28 -14.49
CA ASP A 207 11.13 -23.33 -15.10
C ASP A 207 10.64 -22.27 -14.10
N GLN A 208 10.48 -22.64 -12.83
CA GLN A 208 10.12 -21.72 -11.76
C GLN A 208 11.32 -20.86 -11.37
N VAL A 209 12.53 -21.41 -11.32
CA VAL A 209 13.76 -20.64 -11.06
C VAL A 209 13.95 -19.54 -12.13
N ALA A 210 13.69 -19.86 -13.40
CA ALA A 210 13.72 -18.86 -14.48
C ALA A 210 12.65 -17.77 -14.27
N LYS A 211 11.44 -18.14 -13.81
CA LYS A 211 10.35 -17.21 -13.50
C LYS A 211 10.57 -16.37 -12.24
N LEU A 212 11.39 -16.82 -11.29
CA LEU A 212 11.77 -16.01 -10.12
C LEU A 212 12.63 -14.80 -10.51
N GLY A 213 13.45 -14.96 -11.55
CA GLY A 213 14.29 -13.90 -12.11
C GLY A 213 13.62 -13.11 -13.23
N ALA A 214 12.64 -13.70 -13.92
CA ALA A 214 11.79 -13.02 -14.87
C ALA A 214 10.63 -12.32 -14.14
N ASP A 215 10.13 -11.23 -14.72
CA ASP A 215 9.15 -10.32 -14.12
C ASP A 215 7.72 -10.89 -14.06
N ASP A 216 7.55 -12.12 -13.55
CA ASP A 216 6.29 -12.87 -13.63
C ASP A 216 5.30 -12.47 -12.52
N GLY A 217 4.00 -12.49 -12.84
CA GLY A 217 2.89 -12.19 -11.93
C GLY A 217 2.79 -13.14 -10.73
N MET A 218 3.47 -14.28 -10.77
CA MET A 218 3.62 -15.20 -9.63
C MET A 218 4.21 -14.50 -8.39
N ILE A 219 5.25 -13.67 -8.54
CA ILE A 219 5.88 -12.98 -7.39
C ILE A 219 4.95 -11.92 -6.77
N TYR A 220 4.02 -11.36 -7.55
CA TYR A 220 3.01 -10.42 -7.02
C TYR A 220 2.10 -11.10 -5.98
N SER A 221 1.76 -12.37 -6.23
CA SER A 221 0.97 -13.17 -5.29
C SER A 221 1.74 -13.62 -4.05
N ALA A 222 3.08 -13.57 -4.08
CA ALA A 222 3.93 -13.93 -2.95
C ALA A 222 3.90 -12.88 -1.81
N GLY A 223 3.26 -11.73 -2.01
CA GLY A 223 3.07 -10.69 -1.00
C GLY A 223 4.08 -9.54 -1.05
N THR A 224 3.89 -8.56 -0.18
CA THR A 224 4.61 -7.27 -0.20
C THR A 224 6.10 -7.40 0.06
N ARG A 225 6.53 -8.37 0.89
CA ARG A 225 7.95 -8.69 1.17
C ARG A 225 8.82 -8.83 -0.07
N TYR A 226 8.26 -9.33 -1.17
CA TYR A 226 9.00 -9.63 -2.40
C TYR A 226 8.86 -8.57 -3.49
N ASN A 227 7.98 -7.58 -3.28
CA ASN A 227 7.67 -6.55 -4.27
C ASN A 227 8.13 -5.16 -3.81
N PHE A 228 8.28 -4.93 -2.50
CA PHE A 228 8.65 -3.64 -1.94
C PHE A 228 9.76 -3.72 -0.90
N CYS A 229 10.59 -2.68 -0.83
CA CYS A 229 11.52 -2.47 0.27
C CYS A 229 11.42 -1.03 0.80
N LEU A 230 11.94 -0.81 2.01
CA LEU A 230 12.04 0.49 2.64
C LEU A 230 13.46 1.04 2.45
N LEU A 231 13.58 2.34 2.26
CA LEU A 231 14.84 3.06 2.16
C LEU A 231 14.80 4.28 3.09
N VAL A 232 15.86 4.44 3.88
CA VAL A 232 16.01 5.55 4.84
C VAL A 232 17.20 6.40 4.44
N ASP A 233 16.90 7.60 3.97
CA ASP A 233 17.86 8.63 3.57
C ASP A 233 17.89 9.80 4.58
N ASN A 234 18.62 10.86 4.25
CA ASN A 234 18.72 12.05 5.11
C ASN A 234 17.36 12.73 5.37
N VAL A 235 16.42 12.72 4.42
CA VAL A 235 15.09 13.31 4.61
C VAL A 235 14.30 12.49 5.63
N CYS A 236 14.40 11.17 5.55
CA CYS A 236 13.78 10.26 6.50
C CYS A 236 14.31 10.49 7.93
N LEU A 237 15.64 10.58 8.11
CA LEU A 237 16.25 10.83 9.41
C LEU A 237 15.84 12.20 10.00
N GLU A 238 15.87 13.26 9.18
CA GLU A 238 15.47 14.61 9.60
C GLU A 238 13.98 14.72 9.94
N SER A 239 13.12 13.88 9.33
CA SER A 239 11.68 13.92 9.55
C SER A 239 11.27 13.74 11.01
N LEU A 240 12.08 13.02 11.81
CA LEU A 240 11.86 12.88 13.27
C LEU A 240 11.77 14.22 14.00
N ALA A 241 12.55 15.22 13.56
CA ALA A 241 12.57 16.54 14.20
C ALA A 241 11.71 17.57 13.45
N LYS A 242 11.33 17.28 12.21
CA LYS A 242 10.71 18.25 11.30
C LYS A 242 9.27 17.94 10.94
N MET A 243 8.79 16.74 11.23
CA MET A 243 7.43 16.29 10.94
C MET A 243 6.75 15.71 12.19
N PRO A 244 5.40 15.71 12.25
CA PRO A 244 4.67 15.13 13.38
C PRO A 244 4.87 13.62 13.54
N SER A 245 5.18 12.93 12.45
CA SER A 245 5.52 11.51 12.40
C SER A 245 6.64 11.33 11.38
N PRO A 246 7.65 10.48 11.67
CA PRO A 246 8.70 10.24 10.70
C PRO A 246 8.19 9.44 9.51
N VAL A 247 8.95 9.57 8.42
CA VAL A 247 8.64 8.95 7.13
C VAL A 247 9.80 8.09 6.66
N VAL A 248 9.48 7.13 5.79
CA VAL A 248 10.43 6.30 5.07
C VAL A 248 10.04 6.24 3.59
N LYS A 249 11.00 5.93 2.71
CA LYS A 249 10.69 5.68 1.30
C LYS A 249 10.29 4.23 1.11
N LEU A 250 9.14 4.01 0.50
CA LEU A 250 8.72 2.72 -0.01
C LEU A 250 9.13 2.64 -1.49
N VAL A 251 9.94 1.64 -1.82
CA VAL A 251 10.52 1.45 -3.17
C VAL A 251 9.92 0.20 -3.80
N GLU A 252 9.37 0.36 -5.00
CA GLU A 252 8.85 -0.73 -5.82
C GLU A 252 9.99 -1.44 -6.55
N LYS A 253 10.00 -2.78 -6.50
CA LYS A 253 11.03 -3.62 -7.13
C LYS A 253 11.05 -3.52 -8.66
N ARG A 254 9.87 -3.50 -9.29
CA ARG A 254 9.71 -3.73 -10.74
C ARG A 254 9.75 -2.48 -11.57
N TRP A 255 9.62 -1.32 -10.93
CA TRP A 255 9.60 -0.06 -11.64
C TRP A 255 10.84 0.11 -12.52
N VAL A 256 10.59 0.46 -13.77
CA VAL A 256 11.56 0.84 -14.78
C VAL A 256 11.15 2.20 -15.36
N PRO A 257 12.10 3.10 -15.66
CA PRO A 257 11.78 4.34 -16.35
C PRO A 257 11.13 4.04 -17.69
N ASP A 258 10.13 4.83 -18.09
CA ASP A 258 9.57 4.73 -19.44
C ASP A 258 10.67 5.02 -20.48
N VAL A 259 10.73 4.21 -21.54
CA VAL A 259 11.79 4.23 -22.56
C VAL A 259 11.92 5.60 -23.26
N GLN A 260 10.89 6.45 -23.16
CA GLN A 260 10.90 7.81 -23.70
C GLN A 260 11.72 8.80 -22.83
N ASP A 261 11.98 8.47 -21.55
CA ASP A 261 12.81 9.25 -20.63
C ASP A 261 14.30 8.87 -20.69
N LEU A 262 14.65 7.74 -21.32
CA LEU A 262 16.04 7.26 -21.50
C LEU A 262 16.83 8.03 -22.58
N GLY A 263 16.24 9.06 -23.19
CA GLY A 263 16.91 9.95 -24.15
C GLY A 263 17.95 10.90 -23.52
N LYS A 264 18.14 10.86 -22.20
CA LYS A 264 19.18 11.60 -21.49
C LYS A 264 20.22 10.60 -20.96
N GLU A 265 21.46 10.77 -21.41
CA GLU A 265 22.57 9.86 -21.16
C GLU A 265 22.71 9.49 -19.67
N GLU A 266 22.89 8.18 -19.42
CA GLU A 266 23.29 7.62 -18.12
C GLU A 266 24.61 8.27 -17.66
N GLY A 267 24.53 9.37 -16.91
CA GLY A 267 25.73 10.08 -16.46
C GLY A 267 25.50 11.42 -15.77
N GLU A 268 24.37 12.09 -16.00
CA GLU A 268 24.04 13.31 -15.27
C GLU A 268 23.03 12.99 -14.17
N GLY A 269 23.47 13.07 -12.91
CA GLY A 269 22.59 12.93 -11.75
C GLY A 269 21.38 13.86 -11.89
N ASP A 270 20.21 13.31 -11.59
CA ASP A 270 18.86 13.92 -11.64
C ASP A 270 18.87 15.44 -11.38
N ASN A 271 19.12 16.21 -12.45
CA ASN A 271 19.19 17.67 -12.44
C ASN A 271 17.87 18.27 -12.96
N SER A 272 16.81 17.47 -12.98
CA SER A 272 15.45 17.91 -13.32
C SER A 272 14.89 18.88 -12.27
N GLY A 273 15.42 18.82 -11.05
CA GLY A 273 14.89 19.51 -9.87
C GLY A 273 13.67 18.83 -9.25
N TRP A 274 13.21 17.70 -9.81
CA TRP A 274 12.05 16.92 -9.36
C TRP A 274 12.52 15.61 -8.75
N GLU A 275 12.02 15.23 -7.57
CA GLU A 275 12.54 14.09 -6.81
C GLU A 275 12.38 12.76 -7.60
N GLY A 276 13.44 12.32 -8.29
CA GLY A 276 13.51 11.05 -9.02
C GLY A 276 12.76 11.01 -10.36
N GLY A 277 12.26 12.14 -10.87
CA GLY A 277 11.46 12.17 -12.09
C GLY A 277 11.93 13.23 -13.09
N VAL A 278 11.35 13.23 -14.27
CA VAL A 278 11.70 14.14 -15.37
C VAL A 278 10.79 15.37 -15.37
N THR A 279 9.58 15.27 -14.81
CA THR A 279 8.56 16.32 -14.83
C THR A 279 7.97 16.61 -13.44
N ASN A 280 7.15 17.67 -13.37
CA ASN A 280 6.30 17.97 -12.22
C ASN A 280 4.90 17.31 -12.30
N ASN A 281 4.72 16.36 -13.22
CA ASN A 281 3.45 15.67 -13.38
C ASN A 281 3.16 14.81 -12.14
N GLU A 282 2.03 15.06 -11.49
CA GLU A 282 1.60 14.31 -10.30
C GLU A 282 1.26 12.84 -10.59
N PHE A 283 1.09 12.48 -11.88
CA PHE A 283 0.85 11.11 -12.34
C PHE A 283 2.11 10.40 -12.85
N GLU A 284 3.27 11.07 -12.84
CA GLU A 284 4.53 10.41 -13.20
C GLU A 284 4.92 9.42 -12.11
N ASP A 285 5.00 8.14 -12.45
CA ASP A 285 5.49 7.13 -11.52
C ASP A 285 7.01 7.10 -11.53
N VAL A 286 7.62 7.32 -10.37
CA VAL A 286 9.08 7.24 -10.16
C VAL A 286 9.53 5.98 -9.42
N GLY A 287 8.62 5.03 -9.19
CA GLY A 287 8.91 3.72 -8.60
C GLY A 287 9.22 3.74 -7.12
N TRP A 288 8.88 4.83 -6.44
CA TRP A 288 8.94 4.97 -5.00
C TRP A 288 8.03 6.11 -4.52
N MET A 289 7.58 6.00 -3.27
CA MET A 289 6.80 7.03 -2.58
C MET A 289 7.23 7.15 -1.12
N TYR A 290 6.88 8.26 -0.44
CA TYR A 290 7.00 8.33 1.01
C TYR A 290 5.77 7.69 1.68
N MET A 291 6.00 7.09 2.85
CA MET A 291 4.95 6.65 3.77
C MET A 291 5.34 7.04 5.20
N TYR A 292 4.36 7.19 6.08
CA TYR A 292 4.66 7.32 7.50
C TYR A 292 5.15 5.98 8.07
N VAL A 293 6.01 6.03 9.07
CA VAL A 293 6.48 4.83 9.78
C VAL A 293 5.31 4.06 10.41
N HIS A 294 4.27 4.76 10.89
CA HIS A 294 3.10 4.13 11.49
C HIS A 294 2.21 3.38 10.49
N ASP A 295 2.32 3.66 9.18
CA ASP A 295 1.56 2.96 8.13
C ASP A 295 2.17 1.58 7.77
N TYR A 296 3.20 1.10 8.49
CA TYR A 296 3.97 -0.10 8.14
C TYR A 296 3.12 -1.36 7.93
N VAL A 297 2.17 -1.63 8.83
CA VAL A 297 1.29 -2.82 8.72
C VAL A 297 0.22 -2.60 7.65
N ASP A 298 -0.37 -1.41 7.61
CA ASP A 298 -1.41 -1.03 6.66
C ASP A 298 -0.92 -1.11 5.21
N ILE A 299 0.28 -0.58 4.93
CA ILE A 299 0.90 -0.66 3.61
C ILE A 299 1.18 -2.10 3.21
N GLN A 300 1.64 -2.94 4.15
CA GLN A 300 1.82 -4.35 3.84
C GLN A 300 0.49 -4.98 3.44
N ASN A 301 -0.59 -4.67 4.16
CA ASN A 301 -1.92 -5.18 3.86
C ASN A 301 -2.51 -4.64 2.54
N TYR A 302 -2.33 -3.36 2.23
CA TYR A 302 -2.92 -2.72 1.04
C TYR A 302 -2.18 -3.03 -0.26
N LEU A 303 -0.86 -3.19 -0.20
CA LEU A 303 -0.04 -3.44 -1.38
C LEU A 303 0.15 -4.92 -1.70
N HIS A 304 -0.69 -5.79 -1.13
CA HIS A 304 -0.78 -7.17 -1.60
C HIS A 304 -1.36 -7.20 -3.03
N GLY A 305 -0.66 -7.87 -3.95
CA GLY A 305 -1.03 -7.91 -5.37
C GLY A 305 -0.62 -6.65 -6.14
N ASP A 306 -1.33 -6.35 -7.23
CA ASP A 306 -1.00 -5.28 -8.19
C ASP A 306 -1.65 -3.92 -7.82
N ASN A 307 -1.66 -3.60 -6.52
CA ASN A 307 -2.36 -2.42 -6.01
C ASN A 307 -1.47 -1.15 -5.98
N TRP A 308 -0.25 -1.21 -6.51
CA TRP A 308 0.67 -0.08 -6.48
C TRP A 308 0.05 1.18 -7.10
N THR A 309 -0.50 1.08 -8.32
CA THR A 309 -1.07 2.22 -9.05
C THR A 309 -2.20 2.92 -8.28
N ASP A 310 -3.02 2.17 -7.54
CA ASP A 310 -4.12 2.72 -6.74
C ASP A 310 -3.65 3.40 -5.44
N ASN A 311 -2.44 3.08 -4.99
CA ASN A 311 -1.87 3.57 -3.74
C ASN A 311 -0.76 4.60 -3.97
N TYR A 312 -0.21 4.68 -5.18
CA TYR A 312 0.91 5.53 -5.53
C TYR A 312 0.60 7.01 -5.34
N VAL A 313 1.57 7.73 -4.76
CA VAL A 313 1.55 9.18 -4.66
C VAL A 313 2.92 9.71 -5.07
N ARG A 314 2.93 10.61 -6.06
CA ARG A 314 4.14 11.26 -6.56
C ARG A 314 4.87 12.02 -5.44
N PRO A 315 6.13 11.66 -5.12
CA PRO A 315 6.95 12.45 -4.20
C PRO A 315 7.12 13.91 -4.65
N PRO A 316 7.25 14.86 -3.72
CA PRO A 316 7.36 14.68 -2.28
C PRO A 316 6.00 14.53 -1.58
N LEU A 317 4.88 14.52 -2.30
CA LEU A 317 3.56 14.38 -1.66
C LEU A 317 3.39 12.99 -1.05
N MET A 318 2.47 12.90 -0.09
CA MET A 318 2.16 11.66 0.61
C MET A 318 0.67 11.39 0.57
N ARG A 319 0.30 10.14 0.83
CA ARG A 319 -1.08 9.76 1.02
C ARG A 319 -1.71 10.63 2.12
N PHE A 320 -2.90 11.16 1.84
CA PHE A 320 -3.65 12.09 2.69
C PHE A 320 -3.08 13.50 2.84
N GLU A 321 -1.91 13.81 2.25
CA GLU A 321 -1.32 15.14 2.25
C GLU A 321 -1.31 15.78 0.86
N SER A 322 -2.03 16.89 0.74
CA SER A 322 -2.14 17.65 -0.52
C SER A 322 -1.29 18.92 -0.54
N LYS A 323 -0.54 19.21 0.53
CA LYS A 323 0.20 20.45 0.70
C LYS A 323 1.71 20.25 0.60
N PHE A 324 2.35 21.00 -0.28
CA PHE A 324 3.81 20.96 -0.44
C PHE A 324 4.56 21.49 0.79
N GLU A 325 3.92 22.34 1.61
CA GLU A 325 4.52 22.89 2.84
C GLU A 325 4.53 21.88 4.00
N THR A 326 3.83 20.75 3.87
CA THR A 326 3.86 19.65 4.85
C THR A 326 4.51 18.37 4.30
N ALA A 327 4.88 18.37 3.02
CA ALA A 327 5.53 17.27 2.35
C ALA A 327 6.97 17.04 2.87
N PRO A 328 7.44 15.78 3.00
CA PRO A 328 8.83 15.47 3.34
C PRO A 328 9.85 16.34 2.61
N GLY A 329 10.84 16.84 3.37
CA GLY A 329 11.91 17.69 2.85
C GLY A 329 11.53 19.15 2.60
N PHE A 330 10.29 19.61 2.90
CA PHE A 330 9.89 21.02 2.71
C PHE A 330 10.87 22.00 3.39
N TRP A 331 11.38 21.65 4.58
CA TRP A 331 12.34 22.44 5.37
C TRP A 331 13.67 22.71 4.67
N ARG A 332 14.02 21.93 3.63
CA ARG A 332 15.23 22.14 2.83
C ARG A 332 15.02 23.15 1.70
N ARG A 333 13.77 23.49 1.39
CA ARG A 333 13.40 24.41 0.30
C ARG A 333 13.38 25.86 0.80
N ASP A 334 12.95 26.08 2.04
CA ASP A 334 12.87 27.40 2.67
C ASP A 334 14.25 28.06 2.89
N GLY A 335 15.33 27.27 2.93
CA GLY A 335 16.70 27.78 3.06
C GLY A 335 17.33 28.27 1.75
N LYS A 336 16.70 28.04 0.58
CA LYS A 336 17.27 28.41 -0.73
C LYS A 336 16.86 29.79 -1.24
N SER A 337 16.00 30.52 -0.52
CA SER A 337 15.52 31.85 -0.92
C SER A 337 16.37 33.03 -0.42
N SER A 338 17.41 32.81 0.39
CA SER A 338 18.29 33.91 0.85
C SER A 338 19.47 34.22 -0.06
N ASP A 339 19.84 33.32 -0.98
CA ASP A 339 21.12 33.40 -1.71
C ASP A 339 20.94 33.65 -3.22
N ARG A 340 19.79 34.18 -3.64
CA ARG A 340 19.59 34.70 -5.00
C ARG A 340 19.23 36.19 -4.94
N GLN A 341 20.23 37.03 -4.76
CA GLN A 341 20.24 38.42 -5.22
C GLN A 341 21.41 38.63 -6.17
#